data_AF-A0A6P7SIV9-F1
#
_entry.id   AF-A0A6P7SIV9-F1
#
_cell.length_a   1.000
_cell.length_b   1.000
_cell.length_c   1.000
_cell.angle_alpha   90.00
_cell.angle_beta   90.00
_cell.angle_gamma   90.00
#
_symmetry.space_group_name_H-M   'P 1'
#
loop_
_entity.id
_entity.type
_entity.pdbx_description
1 polymer ?
#
loop_
_entity_poly.entity_id
_entity_poly.type
_entity_poly.pdbx_seq_one_letter_code
_entity_poly.pdbx_strand_id
1 'polypeptide(L)'
;MQNVPSQLIMEFVGCLMNHDYHNALKLCQMILIYNPNHNDALQFEPLLKEMTQKGESESSTSSESSSSSNSDDEDDDDEEEEDDEDDNCENSNDNKIQKGSKNSTKT
;
A
#
# COMPACT_ATOMS: atom_id res chain seq x y z
N MET A 1 -19.69 6.27 0.32
CA MET A 1 -18.79 6.10 1.47
C MET A 1 -17.78 5.05 1.06
N GLN A 2 -16.51 5.43 0.90
CA GLN A 2 -15.46 4.44 0.65
C GLN A 2 -15.29 3.62 1.94
N ASN A 3 -15.49 2.31 1.82
CA ASN A 3 -15.31 1.42 2.95
C ASN A 3 -13.83 1.12 3.11
N VAL A 4 -13.32 1.41 4.31
CA VAL A 4 -11.97 1.02 4.70
C VAL A 4 -11.93 -0.51 4.82
N PRO A 5 -10.94 -1.20 4.22
CA PRO A 5 -10.80 -2.65 4.37
C PRO A 5 -10.70 -3.05 5.85
N SER A 6 -11.48 -4.05 6.26
CA SER A 6 -11.52 -4.51 7.67
C SER A 6 -10.15 -4.99 8.15
N GLN A 7 -9.35 -5.60 7.27
CA GLN A 7 -7.99 -6.02 7.57
C GLN A 7 -7.10 -4.84 8.01
N LEU A 8 -7.24 -3.68 7.38
CA LEU A 8 -6.47 -2.48 7.72
C LEU A 8 -6.81 -1.98 9.13
N ILE A 9 -8.10 -1.99 9.48
CA ILE A 9 -8.57 -1.59 10.82
C ILE A 9 -8.11 -2.61 11.88
N MET A 10 -8.22 -3.91 11.60
CA MET A 10 -7.77 -4.95 12.53
C MET A 10 -6.27 -4.85 12.81
N GLU A 11 -5.48 -4.62 11.76
CA GLU A 11 -4.03 -4.45 11.90
C GLU A 11 -3.69 -3.19 12.69
N PHE A 12 -4.40 -2.08 12.43
CA PHE A 12 -4.26 -0.84 13.21
C PHE A 12 -4.52 -1.07 14.70
N VAL A 13 -5.62 -1.74 15.04
CA VAL A 13 -5.96 -2.07 16.44
C VAL A 13 -4.91 -3.01 17.04
N GLY A 14 -4.39 -3.97 16.27
CA GLY A 14 -3.29 -4.83 16.70
C GLY A 14 -2.02 -4.06 17.05
N CYS A 15 -1.63 -3.08 16.22
CA CYS A 15 -0.50 -2.19 16.52
C CYS A 15 -0.72 -1.36 17.79
N LEU A 16 -1.93 -0.83 18.02
CA LEU A 16 -2.27 -0.11 19.25
C LEU A 16 -2.11 -1.00 20.50
N MET A 17 -2.58 -2.25 20.43
CA MET A 17 -2.46 -3.22 21.53
C MET A 17 -1.01 -3.62 21.81
N ASN A 18 -0.18 -3.67 20.77
CA ASN A 18 1.24 -4.00 20.88
C ASN A 18 2.12 -2.78 21.17
N HIS A 19 1.51 -1.59 21.39
CA HIS A 19 2.21 -0.32 21.57
C HIS A 19 3.16 0.05 20.41
N ASP A 20 2.89 -0.49 19.22
CA ASP A 20 3.63 -0.19 18.00
C ASP A 20 3.05 1.06 17.34
N TYR A 21 3.36 2.21 17.93
CA TYR A 21 2.79 3.49 17.50
C TYR A 21 3.32 3.94 16.12
N HIS A 22 4.52 3.50 15.71
CA HIS A 22 5.06 3.78 14.38
C HIS A 22 4.20 3.13 13.28
N ASN A 23 3.88 1.84 13.43
CA ASN A 23 3.04 1.15 12.46
C ASN A 23 1.56 1.57 12.60
N ALA A 24 1.08 1.83 13.81
CA ALA A 24 -0.27 2.38 14.01
C ALA A 24 -0.44 3.73 13.29
N LEU A 25 0.57 4.62 13.32
CA LEU A 25 0.51 5.91 12.63
C LEU A 25 0.43 5.74 11.10
N LYS A 26 1.24 4.84 10.53
CA LYS A 26 1.19 4.53 9.09
C LYS A 26 -0.17 3.98 8.67
N LEU A 27 -0.70 3.03 9.44
CA LEU A 27 -2.02 2.44 9.18
C LEU A 27 -3.14 3.49 9.33
N CYS A 28 -3.04 4.39 10.31
CA CYS A 28 -3.97 5.51 10.47
C CYS A 28 -3.98 6.42 9.23
N GLN A 29 -2.82 6.75 8.68
CA GLN A 29 -2.72 7.53 7.43
C GLN A 29 -3.33 6.77 6.25
N MET A 30 -3.07 5.46 6.13
CA MET A 30 -3.71 4.64 5.10
C MET A 30 -5.23 4.64 5.22
N ILE A 31 -5.78 4.54 6.43
CA ILE A 31 -7.23 4.62 6.68
C ILE A 31 -7.79 5.96 6.17
N LEU A 32 -7.08 7.07 6.40
CA LEU A 32 -7.46 8.40 5.92
C LEU A 32 -7.39 8.55 4.39
N ILE A 33 -6.44 7.87 3.72
CA ILE A 33 -6.39 7.82 2.25
C ILE A 33 -7.64 7.10 1.69
N TYR A 34 -8.04 5.99 2.33
CA TYR A 34 -9.24 5.24 1.93
C TYR A 34 -10.54 5.96 2.29
N ASN A 35 -10.57 6.69 3.39
CA ASN A 35 -11.72 7.48 3.79
C ASN A 35 -11.26 8.74 4.56
N PRO A 36 -11.15 9.89 3.90
CA PRO A 36 -10.65 11.12 4.53
C PRO A 36 -11.59 11.68 5.60
N ASN A 37 -12.85 11.23 5.64
CA ASN A 37 -13.83 11.66 6.65
C ASN A 37 -13.97 10.64 7.80
N HIS A 38 -13.01 9.75 7.98
CA HIS A 38 -13.03 8.79 9.07
C HIS A 38 -12.71 9.48 10.41
N ASN A 39 -13.76 9.90 11.13
CA ASN A 39 -13.66 10.67 12.37
C ASN A 39 -12.66 10.07 13.38
N ASP A 40 -12.69 8.76 13.59
CA ASP A 40 -11.79 8.12 14.55
C ASP A 40 -10.32 8.28 14.14
N ALA A 41 -10.02 8.12 12.84
CA ALA A 41 -8.64 8.18 12.37
C ALA A 41 -8.08 9.61 12.46
N LEU A 42 -8.92 10.61 12.18
CA LEU A 42 -8.56 12.03 12.38
C LEU A 42 -8.26 12.36 13.84
N GLN A 43 -8.95 11.72 14.80
CA GLN A 43 -8.66 11.90 16.22
C GLN A 43 -7.41 11.13 16.67
N PHE A 44 -7.17 9.94 16.11
CA PHE A 44 -5.99 9.14 16.45
C PHE A 44 -4.69 9.67 15.86
N GLU A 45 -4.72 10.31 14.68
CA GLU A 45 -3.52 10.81 14.00
C GLU A 45 -2.62 11.71 14.89
N PRO A 46 -3.12 12.80 15.53
CA PRO A 46 -2.28 13.64 16.38
C PRO A 46 -1.79 12.92 17.63
N LEU A 47 -2.60 12.02 18.21
CA LEU A 47 -2.24 11.25 19.40
C LEU A 47 -1.11 10.28 19.09
N LEU A 48 -1.17 9.61 17.95
CA LEU A 48 -0.13 8.69 17.49
C LEU A 48 1.17 9.41 17.20
N LYS A 49 1.12 10.57 16.53
CA LYS A 49 2.32 11.41 16.31
C LYS A 49 3.00 11.77 17.63
N GLU A 50 2.25 12.17 18.64
CA GLU A 50 2.79 12.47 19.98
C GLU A 50 3.39 11.23 20.65
N MET A 51 2.69 10.09 20.59
CA MET A 51 3.17 8.83 21.18
C MET A 51 4.45 8.32 20.53
N THR A 52 4.55 8.41 19.20
CA THR A 52 5.76 8.06 18.45
C THR A 52 6.93 8.97 18.85
N GLN A 53 6.71 10.28 18.92
CA GLN A 53 7.74 11.24 19.31
C GLN A 53 8.22 11.06 20.77
N LYS A 54 7.31 10.72 21.69
CA LYS A 54 7.66 10.42 23.09
C LYS A 54 8.38 9.08 23.24
N GLY A 55 7.98 8.06 22.49
CA GLY A 55 8.59 6.72 22.53
C GLY A 55 10.02 6.68 21.98
N GLU A 56 10.34 7.51 20.98
CA GLU A 56 11.71 7.60 20.43
C GLU A 56 12.74 8.16 21.42
N SER A 57 12.32 8.95 22.42
CA SER A 57 13.23 9.48 23.45
C SER A 57 13.79 8.38 24.36
N GLU A 58 13.10 7.24 24.47
CA GLU A 58 13.50 6.09 25.29
C GLU A 58 14.17 4.97 24.44
N SER A 59 14.09 5.06 23.11
CA SER A 59 14.56 4.02 22.17
C SER A 59 15.54 4.59 21.13
N SER A 60 16.48 5.42 21.58
CA SER A 60 17.55 5.93 20.72
C SER A 60 18.64 4.88 20.48
N THR A 61 18.40 3.88 19.62
CA THR A 61 19.47 3.18 18.86
C THR A 61 18.96 2.59 17.53
N SER A 62 18.74 3.43 16.52
CA SER A 62 19.26 3.23 15.14
C SER A 62 18.41 3.94 14.08
N SER A 63 19.10 4.86 13.40
CA SER A 63 18.92 5.22 11.98
C SER A 63 17.68 6.06 11.64
N GLU A 64 17.77 7.38 11.81
CA GLU A 64 18.24 8.34 10.78
C GLU A 64 17.25 8.48 9.60
N SER A 65 16.49 9.59 9.64
CA SER A 65 16.36 10.59 8.56
C SER A 65 14.91 11.00 8.29
N SER A 66 14.44 11.95 9.11
CA SER A 66 13.45 12.93 8.70
C SER A 66 14.17 14.04 7.94
N SER A 67 14.04 14.06 6.62
CA SER A 67 14.24 15.28 5.84
C SER A 67 12.98 15.53 5.02
N SER A 68 12.12 16.36 5.60
CA SER A 68 11.09 17.05 4.86
C SER A 68 11.78 18.20 4.12
N SER A 69 11.85 18.13 2.80
CA SER A 69 12.09 19.31 1.97
C SER A 69 11.17 19.24 0.77
N ASN A 70 10.14 20.06 0.81
CA ASN A 70 9.35 20.43 -0.36
C ASN A 70 10.29 21.14 -1.34
N SER A 71 10.40 20.62 -2.57
CA SER A 71 10.80 21.44 -3.72
C SER A 71 9.95 20.99 -4.91
N ASP A 72 8.98 21.83 -5.18
CA ASP A 72 8.28 21.99 -6.44
C ASP A 72 9.34 22.29 -7.52
N ASP A 73 9.41 21.47 -8.57
CA ASP A 73 10.18 21.78 -9.78
C ASP A 73 9.45 21.15 -10.97
N GLU A 74 8.53 21.95 -11.51
CA GLU A 74 8.03 21.77 -12.87
C GLU A 74 9.18 22.12 -13.82
N ASP A 75 9.71 21.14 -14.55
CA ASP A 75 10.44 21.44 -15.79
C ASP A 75 10.03 20.46 -16.88
N ASP A 76 9.64 21.09 -17.97
CA ASP A 76 9.05 20.62 -19.20
C ASP A 76 10.19 20.52 -20.22
N ASP A 77 10.48 19.35 -20.77
CA ASP A 77 11.24 19.27 -22.01
C ASP A 77 10.90 17.99 -22.79
N ASP A 78 9.83 18.16 -23.56
CA ASP A 78 9.64 17.79 -24.96
C ASP A 78 10.89 17.24 -25.69
N GLU A 79 10.89 15.96 -26.06
CA GLU A 79 11.59 15.47 -27.27
C GLU A 79 10.77 14.32 -27.89
N GLU A 80 9.92 14.70 -28.86
CA GLU A 80 9.37 13.81 -29.88
C GLU A 80 10.50 13.33 -30.81
N GLU A 81 10.65 12.02 -30.99
CA GLU A 81 11.31 11.44 -32.16
C GLU A 81 10.62 10.09 -32.49
N GLU A 82 9.73 10.16 -33.50
CA GLU A 82 9.67 9.37 -34.75
C GLU A 82 10.48 8.05 -34.81
N ASP A 83 10.11 6.97 -35.50
CA ASP A 83 8.99 6.49 -36.32
C ASP A 83 9.32 4.98 -36.55
N ASP A 84 8.41 4.28 -37.22
CA ASP A 84 8.65 3.13 -38.09
C ASP A 84 8.33 1.70 -37.60
N GLU A 85 7.22 1.25 -38.18
CA GLU A 85 7.08 0.04 -39.00
C GLU A 85 6.64 -1.29 -38.32
N ASP A 86 5.32 -1.48 -38.37
CA ASP A 86 4.59 -2.63 -38.93
C ASP A 86 5.36 -3.95 -39.12
N ASP A 87 4.92 -5.02 -38.47
CA ASP A 87 4.72 -6.27 -39.21
C ASP A 87 3.65 -7.17 -38.57
N ASN A 88 2.53 -7.23 -39.28
CA ASN A 88 1.42 -8.15 -39.11
C ASN A 88 1.83 -9.59 -39.46
N CYS A 89 1.71 -10.52 -38.50
CA CYS A 89 1.46 -11.92 -38.87
C CYS A 89 0.49 -12.62 -37.92
N GLU A 90 -0.78 -12.47 -38.27
CA GLU A 90 -1.85 -13.40 -37.95
C GLU A 90 -1.55 -14.80 -38.54
N ASN A 91 -1.46 -15.84 -37.71
CA ASN A 91 -1.87 -17.17 -38.14
C ASN A 91 -2.39 -18.04 -36.99
N SER A 92 -3.64 -18.43 -37.15
CA SER A 92 -4.38 -19.44 -36.40
C SER A 92 -3.72 -20.82 -36.47
N ASN A 93 -3.85 -21.62 -35.40
CA ASN A 93 -4.59 -22.90 -35.43
C ASN A 93 -4.25 -23.85 -34.25
N ASP A 94 -5.32 -24.21 -33.55
CA ASP A 94 -5.77 -25.55 -33.17
C ASP A 94 -4.91 -26.61 -32.44
N ASN A 95 -5.58 -27.14 -31.40
CA ASN A 95 -5.56 -28.51 -30.87
C ASN A 95 -4.34 -29.00 -30.06
N LYS A 96 -4.58 -29.38 -28.78
CA LYS A 96 -4.89 -30.80 -28.45
C LYS A 96 -5.31 -31.02 -26.99
N ILE A 97 -6.48 -31.62 -26.85
CA ILE A 97 -7.02 -32.34 -25.68
C ILE A 97 -6.03 -33.39 -25.13
N GLN A 98 -5.86 -33.45 -23.80
CA GLN A 98 -5.58 -34.68 -23.05
C GLN A 98 -6.43 -34.68 -21.78
N LYS A 99 -7.64 -35.28 -21.80
CA LYS A 99 -7.93 -36.67 -21.40
C LYS A 99 -7.30 -37.12 -20.08
N GLY A 100 -8.07 -36.93 -19.00
CA GLY A 100 -8.56 -37.99 -18.11
C GLY A 100 -7.58 -38.78 -17.24
N SER A 101 -7.86 -38.84 -15.94
CA SER A 101 -8.11 -40.12 -15.25
C SER A 101 -8.44 -39.95 -13.76
N LYS A 102 -9.61 -40.48 -13.40
CA LYS A 102 -9.85 -41.43 -12.29
C LYS A 102 -9.87 -40.90 -10.85
N ASN A 103 -11.10 -40.71 -10.37
CA ASN A 103 -11.74 -41.41 -9.24
C ASN A 103 -10.85 -41.70 -8.01
N SER A 104 -11.23 -41.18 -6.85
CA SER A 104 -11.13 -41.95 -5.61
C SER A 104 -12.23 -41.54 -4.62
N THR A 105 -13.30 -42.32 -4.61
CA THR A 105 -14.15 -42.51 -3.44
C THR A 105 -13.30 -42.99 -2.27
N LYS A 106 -13.45 -42.36 -1.09
CA LYS A 106 -13.13 -43.01 0.17
C LYS A 106 -14.31 -42.84 1.12
N THR A 107 -15.03 -43.94 1.25
CA THR A 107 -15.95 -44.25 2.35
C THR A 107 -15.21 -44.24 3.68
#